data_AF-A0A9Q5SJ51-F1
#
_entry.id   AF-A0A9Q5SJ51-F1
#
_cell.length_a   1.000
_cell.length_b   1.000
_cell.length_c   1.000
_cell.angle_alpha   90.00
_cell.angle_beta   90.00
_cell.angle_gamma   90.00
#
_symmetry.space_group_name_H-M   'P 1'
#
loop_
_entity.id
_entity.type
_entity.pdbx_description
1 polymer ?
#
loop_
_entity_poly.entity_id
_entity_poly.type
_entity_poly.pdbx_seq_one_letter_code
_entity_poly.pdbx_strand_id
1 'polypeptide(L)'
;MPKKKIITLVTTLTLACGCTVALDPPNQANTTSLKTETFTGYVIAIDTVYILVADTPTKKEALSYSEAEAIKFIPNKLLKLPIEKNKNYQLGDKLVISFGVTTKSTPSIATDATIEKIRD
;
A
#
# COMPACT_ATOMS: atom_id res chain seq x y z
N MET A 1 48.68 -40.99 -46.24
CA MET A 1 48.63 -40.36 -44.90
C MET A 1 47.19 -39.90 -44.60
N PRO A 2 46.71 -39.99 -43.35
CA PRO A 2 45.48 -40.73 -43.08
C PRO A 2 44.22 -39.92 -42.74
N LYS A 3 43.11 -40.65 -42.83
CA LYS A 3 41.67 -40.33 -42.71
C LYS A 3 41.30 -39.54 -41.44
N LYS A 4 40.50 -38.48 -41.58
CA LYS A 4 39.98 -37.66 -40.47
C LYS A 4 38.80 -38.39 -39.80
N LYS A 5 38.94 -38.63 -38.49
CA LYS A 5 37.99 -39.32 -37.61
C LYS A 5 36.87 -38.37 -37.17
N ILE A 6 35.64 -38.87 -37.16
CA ILE A 6 34.44 -38.22 -36.61
C ILE A 6 34.56 -38.21 -35.08
N ILE A 7 34.49 -37.02 -34.48
CA ILE A 7 34.51 -36.85 -33.02
C ILE A 7 33.07 -36.69 -32.56
N THR A 8 32.57 -37.67 -31.82
CA THR A 8 31.21 -37.71 -31.27
C THR A 8 31.21 -36.99 -29.92
N LEU A 9 30.46 -35.90 -29.82
CA LEU A 9 30.24 -35.13 -28.60
C LEU A 9 29.16 -35.82 -27.77
N VAL A 10 29.53 -36.41 -26.64
CA VAL A 10 28.58 -36.95 -25.65
C VAL A 10 28.45 -35.93 -24.52
N THR A 11 27.34 -35.21 -24.50
CA THR A 11 26.96 -34.32 -23.40
C THR A 11 26.24 -35.14 -22.34
N THR A 12 26.88 -35.39 -21.20
CA THR A 12 26.23 -36.01 -20.04
C THR A 12 25.59 -34.90 -19.19
N LEU A 13 24.25 -34.89 -19.16
CA LEU A 13 23.49 -34.03 -18.26
C LEU A 13 23.26 -34.79 -16.94
N THR A 14 23.98 -34.43 -15.88
CA THR A 14 23.76 -34.97 -14.53
C THR A 14 22.78 -34.07 -13.78
N LEU A 15 21.61 -34.62 -13.42
CA LEU A 15 20.62 -33.97 -12.55
C LEU A 15 20.87 -34.45 -11.12
N ALA A 16 21.79 -33.81 -10.42
CA ALA A 16 22.00 -34.05 -9.00
C ALA A 16 20.89 -33.37 -8.20
N CYS A 17 19.85 -34.11 -7.85
CA CYS A 17 18.84 -33.69 -6.86
C CYS A 17 19.42 -33.92 -5.47
N GLY A 18 20.20 -32.94 -4.98
CA GLY A 18 20.68 -32.92 -3.60
C GLY A 18 19.59 -32.40 -2.67
N CYS A 19 18.75 -33.30 -2.13
CA CYS A 19 17.87 -32.98 -1.00
C CYS A 19 18.48 -33.52 0.29
N THR A 20 19.35 -32.74 0.92
CA THR A 20 19.66 -32.90 2.34
C THR A 20 18.64 -32.12 3.14
N VAL A 21 17.71 -32.81 3.79
CA VAL A 21 16.70 -32.21 4.67
C VAL A 21 17.35 -31.98 6.04
N ALA A 22 17.76 -30.75 6.32
CA ALA A 22 18.16 -30.32 7.66
C ALA A 22 16.90 -29.97 8.45
N LEU A 23 16.76 -30.59 9.62
CA LEU A 23 15.73 -30.27 10.62
C LEU A 23 16.15 -28.98 11.34
N ASP A 24 15.32 -27.94 11.25
CA ASP A 24 15.42 -26.72 12.07
C ASP A 24 14.01 -26.30 12.56
N PRO A 25 13.93 -25.55 13.68
CA PRO A 25 12.93 -25.71 14.73
C PRO A 25 11.53 -25.15 14.42
N PRO A 26 10.49 -25.59 15.15
CA PRO A 26 9.13 -25.12 14.92
C PRO A 26 8.93 -23.79 15.66
N ASN A 27 9.02 -22.67 14.97
CA ASN A 27 8.27 -21.48 15.37
C ASN A 27 8.12 -20.50 14.21
N GLN A 28 7.08 -20.66 13.41
CA GLN A 28 6.57 -19.54 12.63
C GLN A 28 5.11 -19.37 13.00
N ALA A 29 4.88 -18.50 13.98
CA ALA A 29 3.59 -17.87 14.12
C ALA A 29 3.19 -17.33 12.75
N ASN A 30 2.06 -17.79 12.23
CA ASN A 30 1.40 -17.21 11.07
C ASN A 30 1.00 -15.76 11.42
N THR A 31 1.95 -14.84 11.41
CA THR A 31 1.64 -13.44 11.17
C THR A 31 1.41 -13.35 9.68
N THR A 32 0.18 -13.56 9.24
CA THR A 32 -0.27 -13.03 7.96
C THR A 32 0.08 -11.55 8.00
N SER A 33 1.13 -11.16 7.28
CA SER A 33 1.54 -9.77 7.19
C SER A 33 0.42 -9.04 6.45
N LEU A 34 -0.55 -8.51 7.21
CA LEU A 34 -1.57 -7.61 6.70
C LEU A 34 -0.80 -6.47 6.04
N LYS A 35 -0.85 -6.44 4.70
CA LYS A 35 -0.14 -5.46 3.89
C LYS A 35 -0.67 -4.09 4.30
N THR A 36 0.12 -3.39 5.10
CA THR A 36 -0.26 -2.07 5.60
C THR A 36 0.04 -1.08 4.49
N GLU A 37 -1.01 -0.48 3.93
CA GLU A 37 -0.89 0.57 2.94
C GLU A 37 -0.77 1.91 3.65
N THR A 38 0.05 2.81 3.10
CA THR A 38 0.24 4.15 3.65
C THR A 38 -0.23 5.17 2.64
N PHE A 39 -1.04 6.11 3.11
CA PHE A 39 -1.58 7.21 2.34
C PHE A 39 -1.26 8.52 3.07
N THR A 40 -0.69 9.47 2.35
CA THR A 40 -0.40 10.80 2.88
C THR A 40 -1.19 11.82 2.10
N GLY A 41 -1.84 12.74 2.79
CA GLY A 41 -2.62 13.76 2.12
C GLY A 41 -3.10 14.87 3.04
N TYR A 42 -3.89 15.76 2.49
CA TYR A 42 -4.47 16.89 3.20
C TYR A 42 -5.98 16.71 3.36
N VAL A 43 -6.51 17.12 4.51
CA VAL A 43 -7.95 17.11 4.75
C VAL A 43 -8.62 18.17 3.88
N ILE A 44 -9.56 17.79 3.02
CA ILE A 44 -10.26 18.71 2.11
C ILE A 44 -11.74 18.90 2.47
N ALA A 45 -12.34 17.93 3.16
CA ALA A 45 -13.71 18.02 3.66
C ALA A 45 -13.83 17.26 4.98
N ILE A 46 -14.70 17.74 5.86
CA ILE A 46 -15.00 17.15 7.15
C ILE A 46 -16.52 17.08 7.24
N ASP A 47 -17.04 15.86 7.33
CA ASP A 47 -18.46 15.59 7.57
C ASP A 47 -18.68 15.27 9.06
N THR A 48 -19.88 14.80 9.40
CA THR A 48 -20.27 14.35 10.74
C THR A 48 -19.62 13.03 11.15
N VAL A 49 -19.39 12.13 10.19
CA VAL A 49 -18.88 10.76 10.46
C VAL A 49 -17.50 10.54 9.85
N TYR A 50 -17.19 11.21 8.74
CA TYR A 50 -15.98 10.97 7.96
C TYR A 50 -15.23 12.25 7.66
N ILE A 51 -13.92 12.14 7.54
CA ILE A 51 -13.07 13.13 6.85
C ILE A 51 -12.71 12.62 5.47
N LEU A 52 -12.53 13.55 4.54
CA LEU A 52 -12.02 13.28 3.22
C LEU A 52 -10.60 13.84 3.11
N VAL A 53 -9.66 12.96 2.77
CA VAL A 53 -8.25 13.30 2.61
C VAL A 53 -7.86 13.13 1.16
N ALA A 54 -7.18 14.13 0.59
CA ALA A 54 -6.68 14.12 -0.77
C ALA A 54 -5.15 14.06 -0.79
N ASP A 55 -4.60 13.13 -1.57
CA ASP A 55 -3.19 13.08 -1.90
C ASP A 55 -2.87 14.15 -2.96
N THR A 56 -2.53 15.34 -2.48
CA THR A 56 -2.07 16.45 -3.30
C THR A 56 -0.65 16.85 -2.86
N PRO A 57 0.16 17.43 -3.76
CA PRO A 57 1.51 17.86 -3.41
C PRO A 57 1.51 19.03 -2.41
N THR A 58 0.50 19.90 -2.47
CA THR A 58 0.42 21.10 -1.61
C THR A 58 -0.94 21.24 -0.93
N LYS A 59 -0.94 21.87 0.26
CA LYS A 59 -2.15 22.25 0.98
C LYS A 59 -3.05 23.18 0.15
N LYS A 60 -2.46 24.15 -0.56
CA LYS A 60 -3.21 25.11 -1.37
C LYS A 60 -3.98 24.42 -2.49
N GLU A 61 -3.37 23.43 -3.14
CA GLU A 61 -4.04 22.63 -4.17
C GLU A 61 -5.16 21.80 -3.56
N ALA A 62 -4.92 21.14 -2.41
CA ALA A 62 -5.95 20.37 -1.72
C ALA A 62 -7.21 21.20 -1.43
N LEU A 63 -7.01 22.43 -0.92
CA LEU A 63 -8.08 23.35 -0.57
C LEU A 63 -8.69 24.09 -1.77
N SER A 64 -8.10 23.97 -2.96
CA SER A 64 -8.69 24.51 -4.19
C SER A 64 -9.84 23.64 -4.71
N TYR A 65 -9.88 22.36 -4.32
CA TYR A 65 -10.94 21.45 -4.74
C TYR A 65 -12.09 21.43 -3.73
N SER A 66 -13.31 21.59 -4.23
CA SER A 66 -14.50 21.19 -3.46
C SER A 66 -14.59 19.66 -3.37
N GLU A 67 -15.32 19.11 -2.40
CA GLU A 67 -15.51 17.64 -2.29
C GLU A 67 -15.97 17.01 -3.60
N ALA A 68 -17.01 17.58 -4.23
CA ALA A 68 -17.55 17.07 -5.49
C ALA A 68 -16.54 17.14 -6.66
N GLU A 69 -15.71 18.18 -6.68
CA GLU A 69 -14.65 18.35 -7.67
C GLU A 69 -13.54 17.33 -7.45
N ALA A 70 -13.11 17.14 -6.20
CA ALA A 70 -12.10 16.17 -5.88
C ALA A 70 -12.53 14.75 -6.27
N ILE A 71 -13.80 14.38 -5.99
CA ILE A 71 -14.36 13.08 -6.38
C ILE A 71 -14.38 12.91 -7.89
N LYS A 72 -14.60 13.99 -8.65
CA LYS A 72 -14.64 13.96 -10.12
C LYS A 72 -13.27 13.95 -10.78
N PHE A 73 -12.34 14.79 -10.29
CA PHE A 73 -11.05 15.03 -10.94
C PHE A 73 -9.93 14.12 -10.42
N ILE A 74 -9.97 13.75 -9.13
CA ILE A 74 -8.92 12.95 -8.47
C ILE A 74 -9.48 11.75 -7.68
N PRO A 75 -10.43 10.95 -8.21
CA PRO A 75 -11.11 9.89 -7.44
C PRO A 75 -10.16 8.86 -6.81
N ASN A 76 -9.05 8.58 -7.47
CA ASN A 76 -8.06 7.57 -7.03
C ASN A 76 -7.05 8.12 -6.00
N LYS A 77 -7.10 9.42 -5.73
CA LYS A 77 -6.23 10.11 -4.76
C LYS A 77 -7.00 10.55 -3.52
N LEU A 78 -8.15 9.94 -3.29
CA LEU A 78 -9.03 10.25 -2.18
C LEU A 78 -9.15 9.08 -1.24
N LEU A 79 -9.15 9.40 0.05
CA LEU A 79 -9.39 8.43 1.11
C LEU A 79 -10.38 9.01 2.12
N LYS A 80 -11.45 8.26 2.38
CA LYS A 80 -12.39 8.55 3.47
C LYS A 80 -11.94 7.86 4.74
N LEU A 81 -11.97 8.58 5.85
CA LEU A 81 -11.59 8.06 7.16
C LEU A 81 -12.68 8.37 8.18
N PRO A 82 -13.06 7.41 9.04
CA PRO A 82 -13.98 7.69 10.14
C PRO A 82 -13.35 8.66 11.14
N ILE A 83 -14.14 9.60 11.66
CA ILE A 83 -13.71 10.53 12.69
C ILE A 83 -13.60 9.79 14.03
N GLU A 84 -12.40 9.77 14.60
CA GLU A 84 -12.18 9.24 15.95
C GLU A 84 -12.66 10.25 17.01
N LYS A 85 -13.36 9.77 18.06
CA LYS A 85 -13.99 10.63 19.10
C LYS A 85 -13.03 11.59 19.82
N ASN A 86 -11.72 11.31 19.80
CA ASN A 86 -10.69 12.09 20.52
C ASN A 86 -9.75 12.85 19.57
N LYS A 87 -9.99 12.83 18.25
CA LYS A 87 -9.15 13.53 17.29
C LYS A 87 -9.93 14.66 16.64
N ASN A 88 -9.36 15.87 16.69
CA ASN A 88 -9.88 17.03 16.00
C ASN A 88 -9.06 17.26 14.73
N TYR A 89 -9.72 17.24 13.59
CA TYR A 89 -9.14 17.50 12.28
C TYR A 89 -9.58 18.87 11.80
N GLN A 90 -8.69 19.57 11.13
CA GLN A 90 -8.98 20.86 10.50
C GLN A 90 -8.73 20.78 9.00
N LEU A 91 -9.41 21.62 8.23
CA LEU A 91 -9.20 21.72 6.80
C LEU A 91 -7.74 22.08 6.49
N GLY A 92 -7.15 21.29 5.59
CA GLY A 92 -5.76 21.39 5.17
C GLY A 92 -4.76 20.91 6.21
N ASP A 93 -5.18 20.16 7.23
CA ASP A 93 -4.26 19.35 8.03
C ASP A 93 -3.61 18.28 7.16
N LYS A 94 -2.29 18.10 7.31
CA LYS A 94 -1.56 17.03 6.64
C LYS A 94 -1.56 15.78 7.51
N LEU A 95 -2.06 14.69 6.96
CA LEU A 95 -2.23 13.42 7.65
C LEU A 95 -1.43 12.32 6.94
N VAL A 96 -0.77 11.48 7.73
CA VAL A 96 -0.22 10.19 7.31
C VAL A 96 -1.13 9.12 7.88
N ILE A 97 -1.60 8.25 7.01
CA ILE A 97 -2.65 7.29 7.31
C ILE A 97 -2.13 5.92 6.91
N SER A 98 -2.00 5.02 7.88
CA SER A 98 -1.62 3.64 7.66
C SER A 98 -2.82 2.73 7.91
N PHE A 99 -3.24 1.97 6.92
CA PHE A 99 -4.43 1.11 7.00
C PHE A 99 -4.16 -0.27 6.41
N GLY A 100 -4.73 -1.31 7.01
CA GLY A 100 -4.64 -2.69 6.50
C GLY A 100 -5.86 -3.11 5.68
N VAL A 101 -6.99 -2.42 5.85
CA VAL A 101 -8.27 -2.79 5.24
C VAL A 101 -9.00 -1.56 4.71
N THR A 102 -9.60 -1.70 3.52
CA THR A 102 -10.46 -0.70 2.92
C THR A 102 -11.81 -1.28 2.55
N THR A 103 -12.85 -0.47 2.68
CA THR A 103 -14.18 -0.79 2.16
C THR A 103 -14.31 -0.26 0.75
N LYS A 104 -14.68 -1.14 -0.19
CA LYS A 104 -14.94 -0.75 -1.59
C LYS A 104 -16.09 0.25 -1.65
N SER A 105 -15.75 1.51 -1.89
CA SER A 105 -16.64 2.66 -1.97
C SER A 105 -16.00 3.71 -2.86
N THR A 106 -16.76 4.73 -3.25
CA THR A 106 -16.26 5.83 -4.09
C THR A 106 -16.47 7.15 -3.37
N PRO A 107 -15.41 7.79 -2.84
CA PRO A 107 -14.03 7.29 -2.71
C PRO A 107 -13.89 6.19 -1.64
N SER A 108 -12.79 5.41 -1.69
CA SER A 108 -12.53 4.30 -0.78
C SER A 108 -12.48 4.74 0.69
N ILE A 109 -13.04 3.92 1.58
CA ILE A 109 -13.02 4.18 3.02
C ILE A 109 -11.97 3.29 3.65
N ALA A 110 -10.98 3.89 4.31
CA ALA A 110 -10.04 3.17 5.16
C ALA A 110 -10.65 2.97 6.55
N THR A 111 -10.68 1.72 6.99
CA THR A 111 -11.11 1.31 8.33
C THR A 111 -9.92 0.80 9.10
N ASP A 112 -9.95 0.86 10.43
CA ASP A 112 -8.82 0.43 11.27
C ASP A 112 -7.51 1.15 10.92
N ALA A 113 -7.62 2.43 10.58
CA ALA A 113 -6.50 3.24 10.13
C ALA A 113 -5.81 3.93 11.31
N THR A 114 -4.48 3.87 11.34
CA THR A 114 -3.67 4.70 12.24
C THR A 114 -3.42 6.05 11.58
N ILE A 115 -3.85 7.13 12.23
CA ILE A 115 -3.76 8.49 11.70
C ILE A 115 -2.76 9.32 12.50
N GLU A 116 -1.70 9.74 11.83
CA GLU A 116 -0.68 10.65 12.35
C GLU A 116 -0.81 12.03 11.71
N LYS A 117 -0.87 13.07 12.53
CA LYS A 117 -0.91 14.45 12.06
C LYS A 117 0.51 14.99 11.97
N ILE A 118 0.91 15.41 10.76
CA ILE A 118 2.18 16.11 10.57
C ILE A 118 1.97 17.55 11.03
N ARG A 119 2.76 17.98 12.01
CA ARG A 119 2.91 19.38 12.39
C ARG A 119 4.14 19.93 11.67
N ASP A 120 3.96 21.00 10.91
CA ASP A 120 5.04 21.87 10.45
C ASP A 120 5.60 22.68 11.63
#